data_AF-A0A5B2TJS5-F1
#
_entry.id   AF-A0A5B2TJS5-F1
#
_cell.length_a   1.000
_cell.length_b   1.000
_cell.length_c   1.000
_cell.angle_alpha   90.00
_cell.angle_beta   90.00
_cell.angle_gamma   90.00
#
_symmetry.space_group_name_H-M   'P 1'
#
loop_
_entity.id
_entity.type
_entity.pdbx_description
1 polymer ?
#
loop_
_entity_poly.entity_id
_entity_poly.type
_entity_poly.pdbx_seq_one_letter_code
_entity_poly.pdbx_strand_id
1 'polypeptide(L)'
;MTSGDMQSTAFPRQGMDGLIQVYAAARRLMAHRDRARALQPRLDKVPDDLAEAIDRDFIEFDLMRAERRLRDALRAAEPALGNRNLPLMDEED
;
A
#
# COMPACT_ATOMS: atom_id res chain seq x y z
N MET A 1 20.98 17.35 43.53
CA MET A 1 21.31 17.64 42.12
C MET A 1 20.93 16.40 41.32
N THR A 2 19.69 16.32 40.85
CA THR A 2 19.15 15.15 40.17
C THR A 2 19.32 15.29 38.66
N SER A 3 20.11 14.37 38.11
CA SER A 3 20.16 14.00 36.71
C SER A 3 18.77 13.73 36.15
N GLY A 4 18.60 13.97 34.86
CA GLY A 4 17.37 13.64 34.15
C GLY A 4 17.53 13.99 32.68
N ASP A 5 18.38 13.22 32.00
CA ASP A 5 18.56 13.28 30.55
C ASP A 5 17.19 13.31 29.85
N MET A 6 16.99 14.35 29.05
CA MET A 6 15.84 14.47 28.16
C MET A 6 15.94 13.34 27.12
N GLN A 7 15.32 12.19 27.42
CA GLN A 7 15.12 11.12 26.45
C GLN A 7 14.17 11.64 25.35
N SER A 8 14.78 12.23 24.33
CA SER A 8 14.16 12.53 23.06
C SER A 8 13.67 11.21 22.47
N THR A 9 12.34 11.04 22.44
CA THR A 9 11.65 9.89 21.83
C THR A 9 11.79 9.97 20.31
N ALA A 10 13.00 9.69 19.83
CA ALA A 10 13.26 9.49 18.41
C ALA A 10 12.57 8.19 17.99
N PHE A 11 11.33 8.30 17.50
CA PHE A 11 10.68 7.22 16.76
C PHE A 11 11.66 6.71 15.68
N PRO A 12 11.86 5.39 15.54
CA PRO A 12 12.82 4.88 14.58
C PRO A 12 12.39 5.33 13.18
N ARG A 13 13.23 6.12 12.49
CA ARG A 13 12.99 6.65 11.13
C ARG A 13 12.55 5.55 10.15
N GLN A 14 13.04 4.32 10.36
CA GLN A 14 12.65 3.12 9.62
C GLN A 14 11.13 2.85 9.59
N GLY A 15 10.40 3.14 10.67
CA GLY A 15 8.95 2.93 10.71
C GLY A 15 8.17 3.90 9.80
N MET A 16 8.61 5.15 9.72
CA MET A 16 7.97 6.16 8.87
C MET A 16 8.27 5.92 7.39
N ASP A 17 9.50 5.51 7.06
CA ASP A 17 9.89 5.23 5.67
C ASP A 17 9.11 4.05 5.07
N GLY A 18 8.85 3.00 5.86
CA GLY A 18 8.03 1.86 5.45
C GLY A 18 6.57 2.24 5.19
N LEU A 19 5.97 3.04 6.06
CA LEU A 19 4.60 3.54 5.90
C LEU A 19 4.44 4.43 4.65
N ILE A 20 5.43 5.28 4.37
CA ILE A 20 5.46 6.10 3.15
C ILE A 20 5.50 5.22 1.89
N GLN A 21 6.28 4.14 1.91
CA GLN A 21 6.35 3.21 0.77
C GLN A 21 5.03 2.45 0.54
N VAL A 22 4.39 1.96 1.60
CA VAL A 22 3.05 1.34 1.53
C VAL A 22 2.03 2.32 0.97
N TYR A 23 2.01 3.57 1.46
CA TYR A 23 1.09 4.59 0.97
C TYR A 23 1.32 4.93 -0.51
N ALA A 24 2.58 5.07 -0.93
CA ALA A 24 2.92 5.31 -2.32
C ALA A 24 2.49 4.15 -3.23
N ALA A 25 2.68 2.91 -2.80
CA ALA A 25 2.22 1.74 -3.54
C ALA A 25 0.68 1.67 -3.63
N ALA A 26 -0.02 1.97 -2.53
CA ALA A 26 -1.49 1.96 -2.49
C ALA A 26 -2.08 3.03 -3.43
N ARG A 27 -1.51 4.24 -3.42
CA ARG A 27 -1.91 5.33 -4.31
C ARG A 27 -1.73 4.95 -5.79
N ARG A 28 -0.63 4.28 -6.14
CA ARG A 28 -0.42 3.80 -7.51
C ARG A 28 -1.46 2.76 -7.90
N LEU A 29 -1.75 1.79 -7.02
CA LEU A 29 -2.77 0.78 -7.25
C LEU A 29 -4.15 1.40 -7.51
N MET A 30 -4.55 2.41 -6.73
CA MET A 30 -5.80 3.14 -6.94
C MET A 30 -5.86 3.78 -8.33
N ALA A 31 -4.79 4.46 -8.75
CA ALA A 31 -4.72 5.07 -10.08
C ALA A 31 -4.78 4.05 -11.23
N HIS A 32 -4.29 2.82 -11.03
CA HIS A 32 -4.47 1.73 -12.00
C HIS A 32 -5.91 1.21 -12.01
N ARG A 33 -6.55 1.08 -10.84
CA ARG A 33 -7.96 0.66 -10.74
C ARG A 33 -8.91 1.67 -11.38
N ASP A 34 -8.68 2.96 -11.20
CA ASP A 34 -9.52 4.00 -11.80
C ASP A 34 -9.44 3.96 -13.33
N ARG A 35 -8.23 3.76 -13.88
CA ARG A 35 -8.04 3.53 -15.32
C ARG A 35 -8.79 2.30 -15.81
N ALA A 36 -8.68 1.17 -15.09
CA ALA A 36 -9.40 -0.05 -15.46
C ALA A 36 -10.93 0.15 -15.44
N ARG A 37 -11.46 0.83 -14.42
CA ARG A 37 -12.89 1.17 -14.32
C ARG A 37 -13.37 2.07 -15.45
N ALA A 38 -12.57 3.06 -15.84
CA ALA A 38 -12.91 3.94 -16.97
C ALA A 38 -13.00 3.19 -18.30
N LEU A 39 -12.30 2.06 -18.42
CA LEU A 39 -12.29 1.22 -19.62
C LEU A 39 -13.28 0.06 -19.55
N GLN A 40 -13.80 -0.28 -18.37
CA GLN A 40 -14.79 -1.35 -18.18
C GLN A 40 -16.04 -1.24 -19.07
N PRO A 41 -16.62 -0.05 -19.32
CA PRO A 41 -17.72 0.09 -20.28
C PRO A 41 -17.34 -0.20 -21.74
N ARG A 42 -16.05 -0.12 -22.08
CA ARG A 42 -15.51 -0.50 -23.39
C ARG A 42 -15.29 -2.02 -23.45
N LEU A 43 -15.02 -2.65 -22.31
CA LEU A 43 -14.79 -4.08 -22.16
C LEU A 43 -16.06 -4.94 -22.22
N ASP A 44 -17.19 -4.39 -21.77
CA ASP A 44 -18.49 -5.07 -21.85
C ASP A 44 -19.01 -5.18 -23.30
N LYS A 45 -18.42 -4.40 -24.23
CA LYS A 45 -18.61 -4.60 -25.67
C LYS A 45 -17.58 -5.62 -26.13
N VAL A 46 -18.01 -6.64 -26.86
CA VAL A 46 -17.10 -7.60 -27.50
C VAL A 46 -16.05 -6.79 -28.27
N PRO A 47 -14.74 -6.91 -27.96
CA PRO A 47 -13.74 -6.08 -28.59
C PRO A 47 -13.66 -6.45 -30.08
N ASP A 48 -14.10 -5.53 -30.93
CA ASP A 48 -14.10 -5.73 -32.39
C ASP A 48 -12.68 -5.59 -32.98
N ASP A 49 -11.73 -5.01 -32.24
CA ASP A 49 -10.35 -4.75 -32.65
C ASP A 49 -9.32 -5.47 -31.77
N LEU A 50 -8.32 -6.08 -32.41
CA LEU A 50 -7.15 -6.69 -31.77
C LEU A 50 -6.34 -5.69 -30.94
N ALA A 51 -6.24 -4.42 -31.39
CA ALA A 51 -5.52 -3.38 -30.65
C ALA A 51 -6.16 -3.12 -29.27
N GLU A 52 -7.50 -3.05 -29.21
CA GLU A 52 -8.23 -2.82 -27.95
C GLU A 52 -8.15 -4.05 -27.02
N ALA A 53 -8.11 -5.26 -27.57
CA ALA A 53 -7.87 -6.48 -26.79
C ALA A 53 -6.46 -6.52 -26.17
N ILE A 54 -5.43 -6.10 -26.93
CA ILE A 54 -4.05 -6.01 -26.44
C ILE A 54 -3.94 -4.94 -25.34
N ASP A 55 -4.54 -3.77 -25.54
CA ASP A 55 -4.54 -2.69 -24.56
C ASP A 55 -5.24 -3.11 -23.24
N ARG A 56 -6.34 -3.86 -23.33
CA ARG A 56 -6.99 -4.47 -22.16
C ARG A 56 -6.02 -5.36 -21.39
N ASP A 57 -5.41 -6.31 -22.07
CA ASP A 57 -4.55 -7.32 -21.44
C ASP A 57 -3.32 -6.65 -20.81
N PHE A 58 -2.79 -5.59 -21.43
CA PHE A 58 -1.70 -4.80 -20.87
C PHE A 58 -2.11 -4.09 -19.56
N ILE A 59 -3.33 -3.57 -19.49
CA ILE A 59 -3.85 -2.91 -18.29
C ILE A 59 -4.11 -3.90 -17.15
N GLU A 60 -4.65 -5.07 -17.46
CA GLU A 60 -4.82 -6.14 -16.48
C GLU A 60 -3.47 -6.58 -15.91
N PHE A 61 -2.46 -6.76 -16.79
CA PHE A 61 -1.09 -7.05 -16.40
C PHE A 61 -0.50 -5.98 -15.48
N ASP A 62 -0.67 -4.71 -15.82
CA ASP A 62 -0.21 -3.58 -15.02
C ASP A 62 -0.88 -3.52 -13.64
N LEU A 63 -2.19 -3.82 -13.56
CA LEU A 63 -2.92 -3.86 -12.30
C LEU A 63 -2.40 -5.00 -11.40
N MET A 64 -2.24 -6.21 -11.95
CA MET A 64 -1.67 -7.35 -11.22
C MET A 64 -0.27 -7.04 -10.70
N ARG A 65 0.55 -6.35 -11.50
CA ARG A 65 1.90 -5.93 -11.11
C ARG A 65 1.86 -4.89 -9.98
N ALA A 66 0.96 -3.92 -10.05
CA ALA A 66 0.78 -2.92 -9.01
C ALA A 66 0.32 -3.54 -7.69
N GLU A 67 -0.60 -4.51 -7.74
CA GLU A 67 -1.08 -5.21 -6.55
C GLU A 67 0.04 -6.00 -5.88
N ARG A 68 0.82 -6.76 -6.67
CA ARG A 68 1.97 -7.52 -6.15
C ARG A 68 2.94 -6.61 -5.42
N ARG A 69 3.29 -5.47 -6.02
CA ARG A 69 4.18 -4.47 -5.38
C ARG A 69 3.60 -3.93 -4.08
N LEU A 70 2.30 -3.69 -4.01
CA LEU A 70 1.66 -3.26 -2.77
C LEU A 70 1.74 -4.35 -1.70
N ARG A 71 1.48 -5.61 -2.05
CA ARG A 71 1.61 -6.75 -1.11
C ARG A 71 3.04 -6.90 -0.61
N ASP A 72 4.03 -6.78 -1.51
CA ASP A 72 5.44 -6.83 -1.15
C ASP A 72 5.82 -5.66 -0.22
N ALA A 73 5.33 -4.45 -0.51
CA ALA A 73 5.54 -3.28 0.34
C ALA A 73 4.90 -3.44 1.73
N LEU A 74 3.69 -4.01 1.80
CA LEU A 74 3.00 -4.30 3.06
C LEU A 74 3.77 -5.32 3.90
N ARG A 75 4.24 -6.41 3.28
CA ARG A 75 5.07 -7.42 3.96
C ARG A 75 6.39 -6.82 4.45
N ALA A 76 7.02 -5.95 3.68
CA ALA A 76 8.23 -5.24 4.10
C ALA A 76 7.97 -4.29 5.29
N ALA A 77 6.76 -3.73 5.40
CA ALA A 77 6.35 -2.86 6.49
C ALA A 77 5.80 -3.61 7.73
N GLU A 78 5.45 -4.90 7.60
CA GLU A 78 4.87 -5.73 8.66
C GLU A 78 5.70 -5.77 9.96
N PRO A 79 7.06 -5.89 9.93
CA PRO A 79 7.87 -5.83 11.15
C PRO A 79 7.78 -4.49 11.89
N ALA A 80 7.47 -3.39 11.18
CA ALA A 80 7.29 -2.07 11.79
C ALA A 80 5.88 -1.87 12.36
N LEU A 81 4.89 -2.57 11.84
CA LEU A 81 3.49 -2.55 12.32
C LEU A 81 3.30 -3.44 13.56
N GLY A 82 4.04 -4.55 13.65
CA GLY A 82 3.99 -5.50 14.78
C GLY A 82 4.58 -5.01 16.10
N ASN A 83 5.36 -3.91 16.11
CA ASN A 83 5.88 -3.31 17.35
C ASN A 83 4.89 -2.37 18.07
N ARG A 84 3.66 -2.24 17.58
CA ARG A 84 2.54 -1.72 18.39
C ARG A 84 1.90 -2.88 19.16
N ASN A 85 2.62 -3.42 20.14
CA ASN A 85 1.95 -3.98 21.31
C ASN A 85 1.21 -2.81 21.96
N LEU A 86 -0.08 -2.64 21.64
CA LEU A 86 -0.95 -1.92 22.55
C LEU A 86 -0.90 -2.70 23.86
N PRO A 87 -0.45 -2.11 24.99
CA PRO A 87 -0.88 -2.64 26.26
C PRO A 87 -2.41 -2.53 26.21
N LEU A 88 -3.07 -3.67 26.10
CA LEU A 88 -4.47 -3.79 26.47
C LEU A 88 -4.53 -3.15 27.86
N MET A 89 -5.29 -2.07 27.99
CA MET A 89 -5.64 -1.58 29.31
C MET A 89 -6.37 -2.73 30.00
N ASP A 90 -5.67 -3.42 30.90
CA ASP A 90 -6.34 -4.08 31.99
C ASP A 90 -6.67 -2.94 32.96
N GLU A 91 -7.92 -2.49 32.85
CA GLU A 91 -8.55 -1.56 33.76
C GLU A 91 -8.38 -2.04 35.21
N GLU A 92 -8.20 -1.05 36.07
CA GLU A 92 -7.94 -1.09 37.50
C GLU A 92 -8.91 -1.99 38.28
N ASP A 93 -8.40 -2.63 39.34
CA ASP A 93 -9.08 -2.77 40.63
C ASP A 93 -8.05 -2.88 41.77
#